data_AF-A0A1A8F9I9-F1
#
_entry.id   AF-A0A1A8F9I9-F1
#
_cell.length_a   1.000
_cell.length_b   1.000
_cell.length_c   1.000
_cell.angle_alpha   90.00
_cell.angle_beta   90.00
_cell.angle_gamma   90.00
#
_symmetry.space_group_name_H-M   'P 1'
#
loop_
_entity.id
_entity.type
_entity.pdbx_description
1 polymer ?
#
loop_
_entity_poly.entity_id
_entity_poly.type
_entity_poly.pdbx_seq_one_letter_code
_entity_poly.pdbx_strand_id
1 'polypeptide(L)'
;IISTLYASIQNVSSPSLDNVRRKWEEELGLDISEVDWGGAVDLVHFTSVCVRHGLIQFKVLHRLHLSKEKLAKMYRGTDPTCPRCKQVPANLCHMFWSCPRLKDFWANIFRTFSFIYNEDMEPMPLTAIFG
;
A
#
# COMPACT_ATOMS: atom_id res chain seq x y z
N ILE A 1 15.04 -21.35 25.23
CA ILE A 1 15.07 -21.74 23.79
C ILE A 1 14.26 -20.76 22.95
N ILE A 2 12.94 -20.61 23.16
CA ILE A 2 12.12 -19.65 22.40
C ILE A 2 12.56 -18.19 22.62
N SER A 3 12.79 -17.78 23.87
CA SER A 3 13.27 -16.42 24.20
C SER A 3 14.66 -16.13 23.59
N THR A 4 15.57 -17.12 23.61
CA THR A 4 16.90 -17.00 23.01
C THR A 4 16.85 -16.88 21.49
N LEU A 5 16.02 -17.69 20.81
CA LEU A 5 15.79 -17.58 19.37
C LEU A 5 15.16 -16.23 18.99
N TYR A 6 14.16 -15.77 19.75
CA TYR A 6 13.51 -14.49 19.50
C TYR A 6 14.49 -13.32 19.65
N ALA A 7 15.32 -13.32 20.70
CA ALA A 7 16.37 -12.33 20.88
C ALA A 7 17.41 -12.38 19.75
N SER A 8 17.81 -13.58 19.30
CA SER A 8 18.71 -13.74 18.15
C SER A 8 18.09 -13.19 16.85
N ILE A 9 16.79 -13.37 16.63
CA ILE A 9 16.08 -12.82 15.46
C ILE A 9 15.98 -11.30 15.56
N GLN A 10 15.71 -10.74 16.75
CA GLN A 10 15.68 -9.28 16.93
C GLN A 10 17.07 -8.62 16.78
N ASN A 11 18.14 -9.36 17.05
CA ASN A 11 19.52 -8.89 16.86
C ASN A 11 19.98 -8.97 15.39
N VAL A 12 19.24 -9.63 14.51
CA VAL A 12 19.43 -9.47 13.06
C VAL A 12 18.94 -8.08 12.70
N SER A 13 19.80 -7.28 12.08
CA SER A 13 19.46 -5.92 11.66
C SER A 13 18.14 -5.93 10.89
N SER A 14 17.22 -5.04 11.26
CA SER A 14 15.97 -4.89 10.53
C SER A 14 16.31 -4.60 9.07
N PRO A 15 15.80 -5.41 8.11
CA PRO A 15 16.09 -5.19 6.71
C PRO A 15 15.59 -3.79 6.33
N SER A 16 16.44 -3.01 5.66
CA SER A 16 16.03 -1.70 5.17
C SER A 16 14.78 -1.83 4.29
N LEU A 17 13.82 -0.94 4.54
CA LEU A 17 12.58 -0.83 3.76
C LEU A 17 12.75 0.08 2.54
N ASP A 18 13.95 0.59 2.27
CA ASP A 18 14.23 1.52 1.17
C ASP A 18 13.86 0.93 -0.19
N ASN A 19 14.10 -0.37 -0.37
CA ASN A 19 13.71 -1.06 -1.60
C ASN A 19 12.19 -1.12 -1.80
N VAL A 20 11.42 -1.13 -0.72
CA VAL A 20 9.95 -1.13 -0.79
C VAL A 20 9.46 0.28 -1.11
N ARG A 21 9.97 1.28 -0.40
CA ARG A 21 9.68 2.70 -0.63
C ARG A 21 9.98 3.11 -2.07
N ARG A 22 11.19 2.82 -2.56
CA ARG A 22 11.60 3.13 -3.93
C ARG A 22 10.69 2.50 -4.99
N LYS A 23 10.19 1.28 -4.76
CA LYS A 23 9.23 0.67 -5.68
C LYS A 23 7.87 1.36 -5.69
N TRP A 24 7.46 1.93 -4.56
CA TRP A 24 6.26 2.78 -4.52
C TRP A 24 6.49 4.09 -5.26
N GLU A 25 7.64 4.74 -5.05
CA GLU A 25 8.03 5.97 -5.77
C GLU A 25 8.03 5.76 -7.29
N GLU A 26 8.68 4.69 -7.76
CA GLU A 26 8.73 4.32 -9.17
C GLU A 26 7.33 4.10 -9.78
N GLU A 27 6.43 3.42 -9.08
CA GLU A 27 5.08 3.12 -9.60
C GLU A 27 4.10 4.28 -9.49
N LEU A 28 4.28 5.16 -8.50
CA LEU A 28 3.42 6.33 -8.28
C LEU A 28 3.91 7.57 -9.03
N GLY A 29 5.19 7.60 -9.41
CA GLY A 29 5.81 8.76 -10.07
C GLY A 29 5.98 9.95 -9.13
N LEU A 30 6.22 9.69 -7.84
CA LEU A 30 6.42 10.72 -6.80
C LEU A 30 7.54 10.32 -5.85
N ASP A 31 8.14 11.30 -5.18
CA ASP A 31 9.14 11.10 -4.13
C ASP A 31 8.44 10.90 -2.78
N ILE A 32 8.84 9.88 -2.01
CA ILE A 32 8.29 9.61 -0.67
C ILE A 32 9.36 9.96 0.35
N SER A 33 9.13 11.04 1.09
CA SER A 33 10.06 11.46 2.13
C SER A 33 10.22 10.38 3.21
N GLU A 34 11.38 10.32 3.88
CA GLU A 34 11.59 9.40 5.00
C GLU A 34 10.55 9.59 6.12
N VAL A 35 10.07 10.83 6.29
CA VAL A 35 9.07 11.18 7.31
C VAL A 35 7.72 10.58 6.94
N ASP A 36 7.27 10.77 5.69
CA ASP A 36 5.99 10.20 5.22
C ASP A 36 6.04 8.67 5.20
N TRP A 37 7.19 8.11 4.79
CA TRP A 37 7.39 6.67 4.79
C TRP A 37 7.37 6.09 6.21
N GLY A 38 8.09 6.71 7.14
CA GLY A 38 8.08 6.33 8.56
C GLY A 38 6.68 6.39 9.15
N GLY A 39 5.97 7.49 8.90
CA GLY A 39 4.57 7.65 9.33
C GLY A 39 3.65 6.57 8.78
N ALA A 40 3.78 6.23 7.49
CA ALA A 40 3.00 5.17 6.87
C ALA A 40 3.30 3.79 7.49
N VAL A 41 4.57 3.48 7.77
CA VAL A 41 4.99 2.23 8.42
C VAL A 41 4.41 2.13 9.83
N ASP A 42 4.47 3.21 10.62
CA ASP A 42 3.91 3.23 11.96
C ASP A 42 2.38 3.07 11.93
N LEU A 43 1.72 3.77 10.99
CA LEU A 43 0.28 3.80 10.85
C LEU A 43 -0.35 2.41 10.61
N VAL A 44 0.36 1.50 9.94
CA VAL A 44 -0.08 0.10 9.74
C VAL A 44 -0.52 -0.56 11.05
N HIS A 45 0.16 -0.25 12.16
CA HIS A 45 -0.12 -0.83 13.47
C HIS A 45 -1.30 -0.18 14.19
N PHE A 46 -1.75 1.00 13.74
CA PHE A 46 -2.82 1.79 14.37
C PHE A 46 -4.09 1.92 13.52
N THR A 47 -4.04 1.57 12.23
CA THR A 47 -5.15 1.73 11.28
C THR A 47 -6.44 0.99 11.64
N SER A 48 -6.38 -0.10 12.41
CA SER A 48 -7.58 -0.83 12.79
C SER A 48 -7.39 -1.71 14.02
N VAL A 49 -8.41 -1.74 14.87
CA VAL A 49 -8.53 -2.72 15.98
C VAL A 49 -8.69 -4.16 15.43
N CYS A 50 -9.17 -4.29 14.19
CA CYS A 50 -9.27 -5.59 13.54
C CYS A 50 -7.91 -6.04 13.01
N VAL A 51 -7.33 -7.08 13.63
CA VAL A 51 -6.06 -7.71 13.21
C VAL A 51 -6.05 -8.05 11.72
N ARG A 52 -7.19 -8.47 11.16
CA ARG A 52 -7.29 -8.79 9.74
C ARG A 52 -7.09 -7.55 8.86
N HIS A 53 -7.66 -6.41 9.23
CA HIS A 53 -7.46 -5.17 8.49
C HIS A 53 -6.02 -4.65 8.64
N GLY A 54 -5.45 -4.67 9.85
CA GLY A 54 -4.05 -4.34 10.05
C GLY A 54 -3.11 -5.23 9.24
N LEU A 55 -3.38 -6.54 9.17
CA LEU A 55 -2.60 -7.46 8.33
C LEU A 55 -2.74 -7.18 6.83
N ILE A 56 -3.91 -6.74 6.37
CA ILE A 56 -4.09 -6.32 4.98
C ILE A 56 -3.25 -5.08 4.70
N GLN A 57 -3.31 -4.06 5.55
CA GLN A 57 -2.53 -2.83 5.38
C GLN A 57 -1.02 -3.10 5.41
N PHE A 58 -0.57 -3.91 6.38
CA PHE A 58 0.81 -4.39 6.43
C PHE A 58 1.21 -5.05 5.10
N LYS A 59 0.38 -5.96 4.59
CA LYS A 59 0.68 -6.63 3.32
C LYS A 59 0.70 -5.66 2.14
N VAL A 60 -0.16 -4.64 2.12
CA VAL A 60 -0.18 -3.64 1.04
C VAL A 60 1.08 -2.79 1.10
N LEU A 61 1.36 -2.14 2.24
CA LEU A 61 2.51 -1.26 2.42
C LEU A 61 3.82 -1.98 2.10
N HIS A 62 4.03 -3.17 2.66
CA HIS A 62 5.23 -3.98 2.42
C HIS A 62 5.23 -4.73 1.08
N ARG A 63 4.26 -4.47 0.19
CA ARG A 63 4.09 -5.10 -1.13
C ARG A 63 4.03 -6.64 -1.11
N LEU A 64 3.56 -7.19 0.00
CA LEU A 64 3.29 -8.62 0.19
C LEU A 64 1.92 -9.01 -0.36
N HIS A 65 0.98 -8.06 -0.47
CA HIS A 65 -0.34 -8.30 -1.03
C HIS A 65 -0.25 -8.80 -2.48
N LEU A 66 -1.14 -9.74 -2.83
CA LEU A 66 -1.12 -10.42 -4.12
C LEU A 66 -1.88 -9.59 -5.15
N SER A 67 -1.16 -8.77 -5.91
CA SER A 67 -1.70 -8.11 -7.10
C SER A 67 -1.96 -9.12 -8.21
N LYS A 68 -2.80 -8.78 -9.18
CA LYS A 68 -3.05 -9.62 -10.37
C LYS A 68 -1.77 -9.83 -11.17
N GLU A 69 -0.93 -8.81 -11.27
CA GLU A 69 0.39 -8.92 -11.86
C GLU A 69 1.26 -9.97 -11.12
N LYS A 70 1.29 -9.94 -9.79
CA LYS A 70 2.08 -10.88 -8.98
C LYS A 70 1.55 -12.31 -9.09
N LEU A 71 0.23 -12.49 -9.10
CA LEU A 71 -0.42 -13.79 -9.31
C LEU A 71 -0.10 -14.37 -10.69
N ALA A 72 -0.12 -13.55 -11.75
CA ALA A 72 0.25 -13.98 -13.10
C ALA A 72 1.71 -14.43 -13.24
N LYS A 73 2.61 -13.85 -12.45
CA LYS A 73 4.01 -14.30 -12.36
C LYS A 73 4.16 -15.62 -11.60
N MET A 74 3.33 -15.86 -10.58
CA MET A 74 3.39 -17.06 -9.74
C MET A 74 2.74 -18.29 -10.38
N TYR A 75 1.58 -18.10 -11.02
CA TYR A 75 0.75 -19.20 -11.51
C TYR A 75 0.48 -19.04 -13.00
N ARG A 76 1.04 -19.96 -13.81
CA ARG A 76 0.85 -20.00 -15.26
C ARG A 76 -0.65 -20.06 -15.60
N GLY A 77 -1.08 -19.25 -16.58
CA GLY A 77 -2.47 -19.19 -17.03
C GLY A 77 -3.36 -18.22 -16.23
N THR A 78 -2.82 -17.54 -15.21
CA THR A 78 -3.58 -16.50 -14.49
C THR A 78 -3.66 -15.23 -15.32
N ASP A 79 -4.87 -14.66 -15.43
CA ASP A 79 -5.13 -13.38 -16.09
C ASP A 79 -4.43 -12.22 -15.34
N PRO A 80 -3.48 -11.51 -15.98
CA PRO A 80 -2.74 -10.39 -15.38
C PRO A 80 -3.53 -9.08 -15.35
N THR A 81 -4.75 -9.04 -15.92
CA THR A 81 -5.52 -7.80 -16.06
C THR A 81 -6.20 -7.38 -14.76
N CYS A 82 -6.42 -6.08 -14.62
CA CYS A 82 -7.17 -5.52 -13.51
C CYS A 82 -8.63 -6.01 -13.55
N PRO A 83 -9.21 -6.51 -12.45
CA PRO A 83 -10.58 -7.02 -12.46
C PRO A 83 -11.62 -5.93 -12.77
N ARG A 84 -11.28 -4.65 -12.58
CA ARG A 84 -12.18 -3.50 -12.75
C ARG A 84 -12.11 -2.91 -14.16
N CYS A 85 -10.91 -2.55 -14.63
CA CYS A 85 -10.74 -1.86 -15.92
C CYS A 85 -10.18 -2.74 -17.04
N LYS A 86 -9.79 -3.99 -16.75
CA LYS A 86 -9.21 -4.96 -17.71
C LYS A 86 -7.88 -4.53 -18.35
N GLN A 87 -7.17 -3.56 -17.75
CA GLN A 87 -5.86 -3.11 -18.19
C GLN A 87 -4.71 -3.83 -17.47
N VAL A 88 -3.51 -3.76 -18.05
CA VAL A 88 -2.23 -4.22 -17.50
C VAL A 88 -1.21 -3.05 -17.48
N PRO A 89 -0.22 -3.03 -16.56
CA PRO A 89 -0.03 -3.97 -15.46
C PRO A 89 -1.01 -3.70 -14.31
N ALA A 90 -1.62 -4.75 -13.78
CA ALA A 90 -2.43 -4.67 -12.56
C ALA A 90 -1.55 -4.89 -11.32
N ASN A 91 -0.59 -3.99 -11.13
CA ASN A 91 0.26 -3.90 -9.93
C ASN A 91 -0.52 -3.27 -8.75
N LEU A 92 0.13 -3.14 -7.59
CA LEU A 92 -0.55 -2.61 -6.40
C LEU A 92 -0.96 -1.14 -6.60
N CYS A 93 -0.06 -0.29 -7.12
CA CYS A 93 -0.37 1.10 -7.44
C CYS A 93 -1.64 1.22 -8.30
N HIS A 94 -1.73 0.45 -9.39
CA HIS A 94 -2.92 0.41 -10.23
C HIS A 94 -4.15 -0.06 -9.46
N MET A 95 -4.05 -1.20 -8.77
CA MET A 95 -5.21 -1.82 -8.13
C MET A 95 -5.80 -1.00 -6.97
N PHE A 96 -5.02 -0.13 -6.34
CA PHE A 96 -5.44 0.70 -5.20
C PHE A 96 -5.63 2.18 -5.55
N TRP A 97 -4.90 2.73 -6.52
CA TRP A 97 -4.94 4.16 -6.82
C TRP A 97 -5.23 4.46 -8.30
N SER A 98 -4.32 4.11 -9.21
CA SER A 98 -4.35 4.64 -10.59
C SER A 98 -5.35 3.95 -11.53
N CYS A 99 -6.11 2.96 -11.05
CA CYS A 99 -7.19 2.38 -11.85
C CYS A 99 -8.25 3.45 -12.18
N PRO A 100 -8.61 3.65 -13.46
CA PRO A 100 -9.60 4.67 -13.84
C PRO A 100 -10.99 4.42 -13.23
N ARG A 101 -11.31 3.16 -12.89
CA ARG A 101 -12.55 2.80 -12.22
C ARG A 101 -12.58 3.19 -10.73
N LEU A 102 -11.45 3.62 -10.15
CA LEU A 102 -11.36 4.13 -8.79
C LEU A 102 -11.37 5.67 -8.73
N LYS A 103 -11.29 6.37 -9.87
CA LYS A 103 -11.18 7.83 -9.90
C LYS A 103 -12.34 8.51 -9.16
N ASP A 104 -13.57 8.16 -9.51
CA ASP A 104 -14.76 8.78 -8.90
C ASP A 104 -14.92 8.38 -7.42
N PHE A 105 -14.51 7.15 -7.09
CA PHE A 105 -14.50 6.67 -5.71
C PHE A 105 -13.58 7.52 -4.83
N TRP A 106 -12.33 7.72 -5.25
CA TRP A 106 -11.37 8.55 -4.51
C TRP A 106 -11.79 10.02 -4.50
N ALA A 107 -12.26 10.56 -5.63
CA ALA A 107 -12.75 11.94 -5.68
C ALA A 107 -13.89 12.19 -4.67
N ASN A 108 -14.79 11.22 -4.48
CA ASN A 108 -15.86 11.34 -3.49
C ASN A 108 -15.34 11.27 -2.04
N ILE A 109 -14.35 10.41 -1.76
CA ILE A 109 -13.72 10.33 -0.43
C ILE A 109 -13.03 11.64 -0.08
N PHE A 110 -12.15 12.14 -0.96
CA PHE A 110 -11.42 13.39 -0.70
C PHE A 110 -12.35 14.59 -0.61
N ARG A 111 -13.40 14.67 -1.44
CA ARG A 111 -14.44 15.71 -1.27
C ARG A 111 -15.12 15.64 0.09
N THR A 112 -15.36 14.43 0.60
CA THR A 112 -15.95 14.24 1.93
C THR A 112 -14.99 14.68 3.02
N PHE A 113 -13.70 14.36 2.90
CA PHE A 113 -12.67 14.85 3.81
C PHE A 113 -12.60 16.38 3.79
N SER A 114 -12.56 16.99 2.61
CA SER A 114 -12.54 18.44 2.49
C SER A 114 -13.73 19.12 3.16
N PHE A 115 -14.91 18.53 3.02
CA PHE A 115 -16.11 19.02 3.68
C PHE A 115 -16.02 18.91 5.21
N ILE A 116 -15.51 17.79 5.73
CA ILE A 116 -15.41 17.54 7.19
C ILE A 116 -14.34 18.43 7.83
N TYR A 117 -13.18 18.56 7.20
CA TYR A 117 -12.06 19.35 7.73
C TYR A 117 -12.17 20.83 7.39
N ASN A 118 -13.11 21.22 6.52
CA ASN A 118 -13.26 22.57 6.00
C ASN A 118 -11.96 23.11 5.35
N GLU A 119 -11.24 22.21 4.68
CA GLU A 119 -9.98 22.48 3.98
C GLU A 119 -10.00 21.79 2.62
N ASP A 120 -9.41 22.40 1.60
CA ASP A 120 -9.33 21.77 0.28
C ASP A 120 -8.26 20.66 0.30
N MET A 121 -8.69 19.42 0.09
CA MET A 121 -7.83 18.24 0.18
C MET A 121 -7.76 17.59 -1.19
N GLU A 122 -6.67 17.84 -1.89
CA GLU A 122 -6.43 17.23 -3.18
C GLU A 122 -6.22 15.71 -3.03
N PRO A 123 -6.76 14.89 -3.96
CA PRO A 123 -6.56 13.45 -3.94
C PRO A 123 -5.06 13.08 -4.00
N MET A 124 -4.54 12.55 -2.90
CA MET A 124 -3.15 12.13 -2.77
C MET A 124 -3.05 10.60 -2.65
N PRO A 125 -2.19 9.93 -3.45
CA PRO A 125 -2.03 8.48 -3.39
C PRO A 125 -1.54 7.96 -2.05
N LEU A 126 -0.68 8.71 -1.35
CA LEU A 126 -0.13 8.28 -0.06
C LEU A 126 -1.24 8.15 0.99
N THR A 127 -2.07 9.18 1.14
CA THR A 127 -3.25 9.15 2.01
C THR A 127 -4.24 8.07 1.58
N ALA A 128 -4.47 7.90 0.27
CA ALA A 128 -5.41 6.90 -0.23
C ALA A 128 -4.96 5.45 0.01
N ILE A 129 -3.66 5.16 -0.15
CA ILE A 129 -3.12 3.80 -0.06
C ILE A 129 -2.72 3.46 1.37
N PHE A 130 -2.10 4.40 2.10
CA PHE A 130 -1.51 4.15 3.42
C PHE A 130 -2.37 4.62 4.59
N GLY A 131 -3.33 5.52 4.35
CA GLY A 131 -4.18 6.13 5.38
C GLY A 131 -3.73 7.53 5.72
#